data_AF-A0A401Q7G9-F1
#
_entry.id   AF-A0A401Q7G9-F1
#
_cell.length_a   1.000
_cell.length_b   1.000
_cell.length_c   1.000
_cell.angle_alpha   90.00
_cell.angle_beta   90.00
_cell.angle_gamma   90.00
#
_symmetry.space_group_name_H-M   'P 1'
#
loop_
_entity.id
_entity.type
_entity.pdbx_description
1 polymer ?
#
loop_
_entity_poly.entity_id
_entity_poly.type
_entity_poly.pdbx_seq_one_letter_code
_entity_poly.pdbx_strand_id
1 'polypeptide(L)'
;FTLWGSKYSWNWNALDSGPHRDLVGELADAVRNRTQLRFGLYHSLFEWFNPAFLQDAANVFKTNKFPTTKSLPELYEIVNKYRPEILWSDGDGNAPDTYWNSTGFLDWLYNHSPVRNTVVTNDRWGYGTICKHGGFYTCADRYNPGHLLAHKWENCMTLDRKSWGYRREAKLSDYLPIEQLVKVKPTPLSVCHS
;
A
#
# COMPACT_ATOMS: atom_id res chain seq x y z
N PHE A 1 -10.93 3.61 6.47
CA PHE A 1 -12.07 3.15 5.66
C PHE A 1 -11.59 2.08 4.71
N THR A 2 -12.06 0.85 4.87
CA THR A 2 -11.63 -0.26 4.00
C THR A 2 -12.57 -0.40 2.80
N LEU A 3 -12.01 -0.71 1.62
CA LEU A 3 -12.80 -0.95 0.40
C LEU A 3 -13.36 -2.37 0.31
N TRP A 4 -13.27 -3.12 1.40
CA TRP A 4 -13.86 -4.43 1.61
C TRP A 4 -14.50 -4.52 2.98
N GLY A 5 -15.42 -5.48 3.17
CA GLY A 5 -16.00 -5.79 4.48
C GLY A 5 -14.99 -6.41 5.43
N SER A 6 -14.18 -5.56 6.08
CA SER A 6 -13.18 -6.00 7.07
C SER A 6 -13.82 -6.23 8.43
N LYS A 7 -13.48 -7.36 9.06
CA LYS A 7 -13.89 -7.65 10.44
C LYS A 7 -13.32 -6.65 11.47
N TYR A 8 -12.26 -5.95 11.10
CA TYR A 8 -11.56 -5.00 11.97
C TYR A 8 -11.97 -3.53 11.69
N SER A 9 -12.82 -3.28 10.70
CA SER A 9 -13.39 -1.96 10.35
C SER A 9 -14.92 -1.96 10.50
N TRP A 10 -15.44 -2.38 11.65
CA TRP A 10 -16.89 -2.48 11.86
C TRP A 10 -17.61 -1.17 11.55
N ASN A 11 -18.63 -1.21 10.69
CA ASN A 11 -19.40 -0.05 10.23
C ASN A 11 -18.57 1.10 9.62
N TRP A 12 -17.32 0.85 9.23
CA TRP A 12 -16.45 1.83 8.57
C TRP A 12 -15.74 1.23 7.35
N ASN A 13 -16.54 0.60 6.49
CA ASN A 13 -16.07 -0.09 5.30
C ASN A 13 -17.11 -0.07 4.17
N ALA A 14 -16.68 -0.36 2.94
CA ALA A 14 -17.53 -0.29 1.75
C ALA A 14 -18.71 -1.28 1.70
N LEU A 15 -18.66 -2.35 2.49
CA LEU A 15 -19.71 -3.37 2.54
C LEU A 15 -20.82 -2.96 3.53
N ASP A 16 -20.44 -2.54 4.73
CA ASP A 16 -21.38 -2.12 5.76
C ASP A 16 -21.88 -0.68 5.52
N SER A 17 -21.07 0.14 4.84
CA SER A 17 -21.34 1.55 4.58
C SER A 17 -21.06 1.92 3.11
N GLY A 18 -21.98 2.68 2.50
CA GLY A 18 -21.80 3.19 1.15
C GLY A 18 -22.19 2.17 0.07
N PRO A 19 -21.26 1.67 -0.77
CA PRO A 19 -21.62 0.86 -1.96
C PRO A 19 -22.26 -0.50 -1.68
N HIS A 20 -22.18 -1.01 -0.46
CA HIS A 20 -22.65 -2.34 -0.05
C HIS A 20 -22.04 -3.49 -0.86
N ARG A 21 -20.76 -3.34 -1.20
CA ARG A 21 -20.01 -4.25 -2.08
C ARG A 21 -18.58 -4.46 -1.60
N ASP A 22 -18.05 -5.65 -1.88
CA ASP A 22 -16.64 -5.96 -1.69
C ASP A 22 -15.84 -5.50 -2.92
N LEU A 23 -15.54 -4.20 -2.97
CA LEU A 23 -14.90 -3.59 -4.14
C LEU A 23 -13.52 -4.21 -4.43
N VAL A 24 -12.77 -4.58 -3.38
CA VAL A 24 -11.47 -5.24 -3.53
C VAL A 24 -11.63 -6.62 -4.16
N GLY A 25 -12.55 -7.44 -3.63
CA GLY A 25 -12.79 -8.78 -4.16
C GLY A 25 -13.27 -8.76 -5.60
N GLU A 26 -14.25 -7.92 -5.90
CA GLU A 26 -14.82 -7.81 -7.24
C GLU A 26 -13.80 -7.29 -8.26
N LEU A 27 -12.93 -6.34 -7.89
CA LEU A 27 -11.85 -5.88 -8.75
C LEU A 27 -10.79 -6.96 -8.95
N ALA A 28 -10.40 -7.68 -7.89
CA ALA A 28 -9.44 -8.77 -7.97
C ALA A 28 -9.93 -9.88 -8.93
N ASP A 29 -11.21 -10.25 -8.82
CA ASP A 29 -11.84 -11.24 -9.69
C ASP A 29 -11.91 -10.75 -11.14
N ALA A 30 -12.29 -9.49 -11.36
CA ALA A 30 -12.33 -8.92 -12.70
C ALA A 30 -10.95 -8.89 -13.36
N VAL A 31 -9.90 -8.48 -12.63
CA VAL A 31 -8.52 -8.46 -13.13
C VAL A 31 -8.06 -9.86 -13.53
N ARG A 32 -8.25 -10.84 -12.65
CA ARG A 32 -7.80 -12.23 -12.88
C ARG A 32 -8.55 -12.94 -13.98
N ASN A 33 -9.87 -12.75 -14.05
CA ASN A 33 -10.71 -13.49 -14.99
C ASN A 33 -10.76 -12.87 -16.38
N ARG A 34 -10.37 -11.59 -16.53
CA ARG A 34 -10.51 -10.84 -17.79
C ARG A 34 -9.19 -10.36 -18.38
N THR A 35 -8.08 -10.51 -17.66
CA THR A 35 -6.78 -9.99 -18.09
C THR A 35 -5.65 -10.95 -17.72
N GLN A 36 -4.44 -10.66 -18.21
CA GLN A 36 -3.21 -11.32 -17.78
C GLN A 36 -2.44 -10.51 -16.73
N LEU A 37 -3.05 -9.45 -16.18
CA LEU A 37 -2.41 -8.58 -15.20
C LEU A 37 -2.31 -9.28 -13.84
N ARG A 38 -1.24 -8.96 -13.12
CA ARG A 38 -1.11 -9.34 -11.70
C ARG A 38 -1.87 -8.33 -10.84
N PHE A 39 -2.49 -8.81 -9.77
CA PHE A 39 -3.27 -7.99 -8.86
C PHE A 39 -2.48 -7.71 -7.57
N GLY A 40 -2.31 -6.43 -7.22
CA GLY A 40 -1.66 -5.98 -6.00
C GLY A 40 -2.60 -5.19 -5.10
N LEU A 41 -2.22 -5.02 -3.84
CA LEU A 41 -2.95 -4.23 -2.85
C LEU A 41 -2.06 -3.20 -2.18
N TYR A 42 -2.59 -1.99 -2.07
CA TYR A 42 -2.08 -0.95 -1.19
C TYR A 42 -2.76 -1.06 0.18
N HIS A 43 -2.00 -0.91 1.26
CA HIS A 43 -2.52 -0.79 2.62
C HIS A 43 -1.77 0.29 3.41
N SER A 44 -2.51 1.18 4.06
CA SER A 44 -1.96 2.19 4.97
C SER A 44 -1.80 1.57 6.36
N LEU A 45 -0.57 1.51 6.87
CA LEU A 45 -0.27 0.93 8.18
C LEU A 45 -1.03 1.65 9.29
N PHE A 46 -1.08 2.98 9.25
CA PHE A 46 -1.80 3.80 10.23
C PHE A 46 -3.16 4.32 9.76
N GLU A 47 -3.97 4.76 10.73
CA GLU A 47 -5.27 5.41 10.52
C GLU A 47 -5.34 6.70 11.35
N TRP A 48 -5.52 7.86 10.68
CA TRP A 48 -5.38 9.20 11.28
C TRP A 48 -6.17 9.44 12.56
N PHE A 49 -7.40 8.94 12.65
CA PHE A 49 -8.32 9.24 13.74
C PHE A 49 -8.64 8.01 14.61
N ASN A 50 -7.88 6.92 14.45
CA ASN A 50 -8.13 5.74 15.27
C ASN A 50 -7.67 6.00 16.72
N PRO A 51 -8.56 5.90 17.72
CA PRO A 51 -8.20 6.21 19.11
C PRO A 51 -7.05 5.36 19.66
N ALA A 52 -6.91 4.11 19.21
CA ALA A 52 -5.80 3.26 19.64
C ALA A 52 -4.47 3.77 19.06
N PHE A 53 -4.45 4.22 17.80
CA PHE A 53 -3.24 4.77 17.19
C PHE A 53 -2.83 6.07 17.89
N LEU A 54 -3.80 6.95 18.16
CA LEU A 54 -3.56 8.21 18.87
C LEU A 54 -3.01 7.98 20.29
N GLN A 55 -3.52 6.97 21.00
CA GLN A 55 -3.02 6.58 22.32
C GLN A 55 -1.58 6.06 22.26
N ASP A 56 -1.29 5.15 21.33
CA ASP A 56 0.05 4.61 21.15
C ASP A 56 1.05 5.70 20.73
N ALA A 57 0.66 6.58 19.80
CA ALA A 57 1.48 7.72 19.37
C ALA A 57 1.76 8.71 20.52
N ALA A 58 0.74 9.04 21.34
CA ALA A 58 0.92 9.89 22.52
C ALA A 58 1.87 9.26 23.56
N ASN A 59 1.96 7.94 23.59
CA ASN A 59 2.90 7.18 24.43
C ASN A 59 4.21 6.82 23.70
N VAL A 60 4.53 7.51 22.61
CA VAL A 60 5.77 7.31 21.84
C VAL A 60 5.96 5.84 21.44
N PHE A 61 4.87 5.19 21.04
CA PHE A 61 4.83 3.81 20.55
C PHE A 61 5.41 2.76 21.52
N LYS A 62 5.38 3.02 22.83
CA LYS A 62 5.76 2.04 23.87
C LYS A 62 4.75 0.89 24.01
N THR A 63 3.54 1.12 23.52
CA THR A 63 2.46 0.13 23.40
C THR A 63 2.14 -0.06 21.92
N ASN A 64 1.60 -1.22 21.56
CA ASN A 64 1.29 -1.61 20.18
C ASN A 64 -0.18 -2.04 20.04
N LYS A 65 -1.08 -1.36 20.74
CA LYS A 65 -2.50 -1.70 20.78
C LYS A 65 -3.15 -1.55 19.41
N PHE A 66 -2.86 -0.48 18.70
CA PHE A 66 -3.41 -0.26 17.36
C PHE A 66 -2.97 -1.35 16.38
N PRO A 67 -1.68 -1.61 16.14
CA PRO A 67 -1.29 -2.61 15.15
C PRO A 67 -1.82 -4.01 15.51
N THR A 68 -1.78 -4.41 16.78
CA THR A 68 -2.25 -5.73 17.21
C THR A 68 -3.75 -5.94 17.05
N THR A 69 -4.56 -4.89 17.22
CA THR A 69 -6.03 -4.99 17.15
C THR A 69 -6.63 -4.60 15.80
N LYS A 70 -5.85 -3.93 14.94
CA LYS A 70 -6.37 -3.24 13.76
C LYS A 70 -5.54 -3.50 12.51
N SER A 71 -4.39 -2.86 12.34
CA SER A 71 -3.69 -2.87 11.05
C SER A 71 -3.08 -4.23 10.71
N LEU A 72 -2.48 -4.91 11.70
CA LEU A 72 -1.85 -6.20 11.47
C LEU A 72 -2.89 -7.30 11.13
N PRO A 73 -4.00 -7.46 11.89
CA PRO A 73 -5.05 -8.39 11.49
C PRO A 73 -5.68 -8.10 10.11
N GLU A 74 -5.80 -6.84 9.71
CA GLU A 74 -6.25 -6.47 8.35
C GLU A 74 -5.26 -6.93 7.28
N LEU A 75 -3.95 -6.80 7.50
CA LEU A 75 -2.93 -7.30 6.59
C LEU A 75 -3.04 -8.82 6.41
N TYR A 76 -3.20 -9.58 7.50
CA TYR A 76 -3.47 -11.02 7.41
C TYR A 76 -4.77 -11.32 6.65
N GLU A 77 -5.83 -10.55 6.89
CA GLU A 77 -7.13 -10.72 6.24
C GLU A 77 -7.03 -10.55 4.72
N ILE A 78 -6.42 -9.45 4.25
CA ILE A 78 -6.33 -9.18 2.81
C ILE A 78 -5.40 -10.15 2.08
N VAL A 79 -4.32 -10.61 2.73
CA VAL A 79 -3.42 -11.61 2.15
C VAL A 79 -4.13 -12.94 1.98
N ASN A 80 -4.83 -13.41 3.02
CA ASN A 80 -5.53 -14.69 2.97
C ASN A 80 -6.73 -14.66 2.03
N LYS A 81 -7.49 -13.57 2.05
CA LYS A 81 -8.74 -13.42 1.30
C LYS A 81 -8.48 -13.14 -0.18
N TYR A 82 -7.61 -12.17 -0.48
CA TYR A 82 -7.45 -11.68 -1.84
C TYR A 82 -6.19 -12.19 -2.53
N ARG A 83 -5.23 -12.79 -1.82
CA ARG A 83 -4.01 -13.37 -2.39
C ARG A 83 -3.28 -12.43 -3.37
N PRO A 84 -2.89 -11.21 -2.95
CA PRO A 84 -2.23 -10.26 -3.83
C PRO A 84 -0.82 -10.72 -4.22
N GLU A 85 -0.36 -10.32 -5.39
CA GLU A 85 1.02 -10.51 -5.86
C GLU A 85 1.95 -9.36 -5.48
N ILE A 86 1.39 -8.20 -5.16
CA ILE A 86 2.12 -7.08 -4.56
C ILE A 86 1.37 -6.67 -3.30
N LEU A 87 2.07 -6.59 -2.17
CA LEU A 87 1.55 -5.95 -0.97
C LEU A 87 2.37 -4.69 -0.70
N TRP A 88 1.73 -3.55 -0.95
CA TRP A 88 2.35 -2.23 -0.93
C TRP A 88 1.92 -1.49 0.33
N SER A 89 2.86 -1.33 1.27
CA SER A 89 2.62 -0.64 2.55
C SER A 89 2.86 0.86 2.41
N ASP A 90 2.15 1.68 3.19
CA ASP A 90 2.47 3.10 3.35
C ASP A 90 2.06 3.61 4.72
N GLY A 91 2.41 4.87 5.01
CA GLY A 91 1.87 5.56 6.18
C GLY A 91 2.38 4.96 7.49
N ASP A 92 3.69 5.04 7.72
CA ASP A 92 4.30 4.57 8.96
C ASP A 92 3.90 5.38 10.20
N GLY A 93 3.23 6.52 10.04
CA GLY A 93 2.78 7.38 11.14
C GLY A 93 3.89 7.87 12.06
N ASN A 94 5.14 7.93 11.57
CA ASN A 94 6.37 8.14 12.36
C ASN A 94 6.66 7.03 13.40
N ALA A 95 6.03 5.87 13.30
CA ALA A 95 6.26 4.74 14.18
C ALA A 95 7.29 3.77 13.58
N PRO A 96 8.23 3.23 14.39
CA PRO A 96 9.24 2.30 13.90
C PRO A 96 8.64 0.97 13.45
N ASP A 97 9.39 0.21 12.63
CA ASP A 97 9.02 -1.12 12.16
C ASP A 97 8.71 -2.12 13.30
N THR A 98 9.37 -1.95 14.45
CA THR A 98 9.16 -2.76 15.65
C THR A 98 7.76 -2.57 16.26
N TYR A 99 7.20 -1.36 16.21
CA TYR A 99 5.83 -1.10 16.66
C TYR A 99 4.80 -1.81 15.77
N TRP A 100 5.03 -1.78 14.46
CA TRP A 100 4.18 -2.44 13.46
C TRP A 100 4.31 -3.97 13.46
N ASN A 101 5.32 -4.52 14.13
CA ASN A 101 5.74 -5.92 14.02
C ASN A 101 5.97 -6.32 12.54
N SER A 102 6.60 -5.43 11.78
CA SER A 102 6.77 -5.61 10.33
C SER A 102 7.62 -6.83 10.00
N THR A 103 8.70 -7.07 10.74
CA THR A 103 9.56 -8.24 10.52
C THR A 103 8.82 -9.55 10.76
N GLY A 104 8.01 -9.63 11.84
CA GLY A 104 7.19 -10.80 12.12
C GLY A 104 6.11 -11.04 11.06
N PHE A 105 5.46 -9.98 10.58
CA PHE A 105 4.49 -10.10 9.49
C PHE A 105 5.14 -10.53 8.17
N LEU A 106 6.27 -9.91 7.80
CA LEU A 106 6.99 -10.25 6.57
C LEU A 106 7.56 -11.66 6.61
N ASP A 107 8.06 -12.12 7.75
CA ASP A 107 8.46 -13.52 7.94
C ASP A 107 7.29 -14.48 7.65
N TRP A 108 6.12 -14.23 8.25
CA TRP A 108 4.93 -15.01 7.95
C TRP A 108 4.54 -14.91 6.46
N LEU A 109 4.60 -13.71 5.88
CA LEU A 109 4.22 -13.46 4.48
C LEU A 109 5.05 -14.32 3.53
N TYR A 110 6.37 -14.37 3.74
CA TYR A 110 7.31 -15.06 2.87
C TYR A 110 7.51 -16.54 3.18
N ASN A 111 7.17 -17.01 4.38
CA ASN A 111 7.36 -18.41 4.76
C ASN A 111 6.07 -19.22 4.84
N HIS A 112 4.95 -18.60 5.22
CA HIS A 112 3.74 -19.32 5.63
C HIS A 112 2.47 -18.93 4.86
N SER A 113 2.41 -17.72 4.31
CA SER A 113 1.21 -17.22 3.64
C SER A 113 0.83 -18.02 2.37
N PRO A 114 -0.42 -17.94 1.90
CA PRO A 114 -0.84 -18.58 0.65
C PRO A 114 -0.20 -17.97 -0.61
N VAL A 115 0.50 -16.85 -0.50
CA VAL A 115 1.15 -16.13 -1.61
C VAL A 115 2.67 -16.08 -1.49
N ARG A 116 3.24 -16.83 -0.53
CA ARG A 116 4.67 -16.81 -0.18
C ARG A 116 5.65 -16.95 -1.36
N ASN A 117 5.25 -17.65 -2.42
CA ASN A 117 6.10 -17.91 -3.58
C ASN A 117 6.04 -16.81 -4.65
N THR A 118 5.09 -15.87 -4.55
CA THR A 118 4.78 -14.90 -5.62
C THR A 118 4.73 -13.47 -5.14
N VAL A 119 4.38 -13.24 -3.87
CA VAL A 119 4.20 -11.89 -3.34
C VAL A 119 5.51 -11.13 -3.30
N VAL A 120 5.47 -9.85 -3.68
CA VAL A 120 6.56 -8.90 -3.46
C VAL A 120 6.06 -7.72 -2.64
N THR A 121 6.96 -7.10 -1.89
CA THR A 121 6.64 -5.97 -1.01
C THR A 121 7.56 -4.79 -1.30
N ASN A 122 7.03 -3.57 -1.10
CA ASN A 122 7.82 -2.35 -1.17
C ASN A 122 8.69 -2.16 0.10
N ASP A 123 9.29 -0.98 0.24
CA ASP A 123 10.24 -0.63 1.28
C ASP A 123 9.69 0.30 2.38
N ARG A 124 8.37 0.33 2.61
CA ARG A 124 7.71 1.31 3.50
C ARG A 124 7.09 0.70 4.76
N TRP A 125 7.78 -0.27 5.36
CA TRP A 125 7.28 -1.06 6.48
C TRP A 125 7.55 -0.45 7.87
N GLY A 126 7.65 0.86 7.97
CA GLY A 126 7.90 1.57 9.23
C GLY A 126 8.90 2.71 9.08
N TYR A 127 8.99 3.55 10.11
CA TYR A 127 9.86 4.71 10.12
C TYR A 127 11.32 4.30 9.90
N GLY A 128 11.97 4.96 8.93
CA GLY A 128 13.37 4.74 8.61
C GLY A 128 13.68 3.49 7.78
N THR A 129 12.68 2.77 7.28
CA THR A 129 12.85 1.58 6.41
C THR A 129 12.98 1.90 4.92
N ILE A 130 12.47 3.07 4.51
CA ILE A 130 12.44 3.54 3.12
C ILE A 130 13.87 3.58 2.54
N CYS A 131 14.00 3.08 1.31
CA CYS A 131 15.25 2.94 0.56
C CYS A 131 16.30 2.04 1.22
N LYS A 132 15.88 1.13 2.11
CA LYS A 132 16.78 0.19 2.81
C LYS A 132 16.31 -1.26 2.73
N HIS A 133 15.04 -1.52 3.07
CA HIS A 133 14.52 -2.88 3.23
C HIS A 133 13.21 -3.07 2.46
N GLY A 134 13.19 -3.97 1.48
CA GLY A 134 11.99 -4.31 0.71
C GLY A 134 12.32 -5.19 -0.49
N GLY A 135 11.33 -5.86 -1.07
CA GLY A 135 11.51 -6.61 -2.32
C GLY A 135 11.82 -5.70 -3.51
N PHE A 136 11.38 -4.44 -3.44
CA PHE A 136 11.77 -3.36 -4.33
C PHE A 136 11.76 -2.03 -3.57
N TYR A 137 12.56 -1.07 -4.05
CA TYR A 137 12.65 0.25 -3.46
C TYR A 137 11.67 1.25 -4.09
N THR A 138 11.06 2.06 -3.24
CA THR A 138 10.30 3.22 -3.66
C THR A 138 11.04 4.51 -3.32
N CYS A 139 11.86 4.53 -2.25
CA CYS A 139 12.70 5.64 -1.78
C CYS A 139 12.02 7.00 -1.50
N ALA A 140 11.19 7.51 -2.40
CA ALA A 140 10.37 8.71 -2.25
C ALA A 140 9.13 8.65 -3.17
N ASP A 141 8.16 9.53 -2.97
CA ASP A 141 7.08 9.70 -3.93
C ASP A 141 7.63 10.22 -5.26
N ARG A 142 7.14 9.66 -6.38
CA ARG A 142 7.59 10.00 -7.74
C ARG A 142 9.10 9.76 -7.93
N TYR A 143 9.64 8.76 -7.26
CA TYR A 143 11.07 8.46 -7.28
C TYR A 143 11.57 8.15 -8.68
N ASN A 144 12.61 8.88 -9.09
CA ASN A 144 13.35 8.62 -10.31
C ASN A 144 14.84 8.83 -10.00
N PRO A 145 15.64 7.75 -9.91
CA PRO A 145 17.05 7.84 -9.53
C PRO A 145 17.90 8.57 -10.57
N GLY A 146 17.48 8.63 -11.84
CA GLY A 146 18.28 9.20 -12.93
C GLY A 146 19.58 8.43 -13.24
N HIS A 147 19.80 7.29 -12.60
CA HIS A 147 20.92 6.37 -12.82
C HIS A 147 20.47 4.93 -12.62
N LEU A 148 21.28 3.97 -13.05
CA LEU A 148 20.98 2.55 -12.89
C LEU A 148 21.14 2.13 -11.43
N LEU A 149 20.11 1.48 -10.87
CA LEU A 149 20.14 0.86 -9.55
C LEU A 149 20.39 -0.64 -9.66
N ALA A 150 21.23 -1.17 -8.77
CA ALA A 150 21.47 -2.60 -8.67
C ALA A 150 20.25 -3.35 -8.07
N HIS A 151 19.54 -2.71 -7.14
CA HIS A 151 18.33 -3.23 -6.54
C HIS A 151 17.10 -2.90 -7.40
N LYS A 152 16.08 -3.77 -7.37
CA LYS A 152 14.79 -3.49 -8.01
C LYS A 152 14.12 -2.29 -7.36
N TRP A 153 13.41 -1.50 -8.14
CA TRP A 153 12.73 -0.29 -7.69
C TRP A 153 11.47 -0.03 -8.51
N GLU A 154 10.59 0.79 -7.95
CA GLU A 154 9.32 1.20 -8.55
C GLU A 154 9.16 2.72 -8.50
N ASN A 155 8.65 3.29 -9.58
CA ASN A 155 8.19 4.68 -9.62
C ASN A 155 6.66 4.71 -9.57
N CYS A 156 6.11 5.12 -8.43
CA CYS A 156 4.70 5.51 -8.33
C CYS A 156 4.57 6.99 -8.68
N MET A 157 3.75 7.31 -9.69
CA MET A 157 3.49 8.68 -10.10
C MET A 157 2.01 8.98 -10.36
N THR A 158 1.65 10.26 -10.25
CA THR A 158 0.28 10.75 -10.42
C THR A 158 0.07 11.40 -11.78
N LEU A 159 -1.14 11.27 -12.34
CA LEU A 159 -1.53 12.06 -13.51
C LEU A 159 -1.83 13.51 -13.13
N ASP A 160 -2.57 13.73 -12.03
CA ASP A 160 -2.74 15.06 -11.44
C ASP A 160 -1.44 15.44 -10.71
N ARG A 161 -0.88 16.61 -11.04
CA ARG A 161 0.35 17.13 -10.41
C ARG A 161 0.20 17.34 -8.90
N LYS A 162 -1.02 17.49 -8.40
CA LYS A 162 -1.35 17.91 -7.04
C LYS A 162 -1.94 16.81 -6.17
N SER A 163 -2.37 15.68 -6.74
CA SER A 163 -3.15 14.69 -5.99
C SER A 163 -2.97 13.26 -6.48
N TRP A 164 -3.00 12.32 -5.53
CA TRP A 164 -3.17 10.88 -5.77
C TRP A 164 -4.65 10.51 -5.94
N GLY A 165 -5.53 11.19 -5.19
CA GLY A 165 -6.98 10.98 -5.25
C GLY A 165 -7.68 11.91 -6.24
N TYR A 166 -8.94 11.61 -6.53
CA TYR A 166 -9.80 12.45 -7.39
C TYR A 166 -9.96 13.88 -6.81
N ARG A 167 -9.77 14.89 -7.66
CA ARG A 167 -10.07 16.30 -7.36
C ARG A 167 -11.10 16.84 -8.35
N ARG A 168 -12.29 17.17 -7.86
CA ARG A 168 -13.39 17.73 -8.68
C ARG A 168 -13.02 19.05 -9.35
N GLU A 169 -12.25 19.89 -8.67
CA GLU A 169 -11.86 21.22 -9.15
C GLU A 169 -10.56 21.22 -9.98
N ALA A 170 -10.05 20.03 -10.36
CA ALA A 170 -8.84 19.93 -11.17
C ALA A 170 -9.08 20.53 -12.57
N LYS A 171 -8.15 21.40 -12.99
CA LYS A 171 -8.14 21.96 -14.35
C LYS A 171 -7.28 21.08 -15.26
N LEU A 172 -7.50 21.14 -16.57
CA LEU A 172 -6.68 20.37 -17.53
C LEU A 172 -5.17 20.63 -17.36
N SER A 173 -4.79 21.87 -17.04
CA SER A 173 -3.40 22.26 -16.78
C SER A 173 -2.79 21.61 -15.53
N ASP A 174 -3.60 21.10 -14.61
CA ASP A 174 -3.12 20.37 -13.43
C ASP A 174 -2.69 18.93 -13.78
N TYR A 175 -3.01 18.42 -14.96
CA TYR A 175 -2.61 17.08 -15.39
C TYR A 175 -1.29 17.08 -16.17
N LEU A 176 -0.54 15.99 -16.04
CA LEU A 176 0.64 15.74 -16.85
C LEU A 176 0.22 15.49 -18.32
N PRO A 177 0.82 16.20 -19.29
CA PRO A 177 0.59 15.91 -20.70
C PRO A 177 1.30 14.60 -21.07
N ILE A 178 0.81 13.94 -22.12
CA ILE A 178 1.26 12.60 -22.51
C ILE A 178 2.76 12.52 -22.79
N GLU A 179 3.35 13.58 -23.34
CA GLU A 179 4.77 13.69 -23.65
C GLU A 179 5.63 13.64 -22.38
N GLN A 180 5.13 14.16 -21.26
CA GLN A 180 5.81 14.07 -19.98
C GLN A 180 5.72 12.65 -19.40
N LEU A 181 4.58 11.97 -19.54
CA LEU A 181 4.41 10.59 -19.08
C LEU A 181 5.30 9.60 -19.83
N VAL A 182 5.41 9.76 -21.16
CA VAL A 182 6.25 8.88 -21.98
C VAL A 182 7.74 9.06 -21.68
N LYS A 183 8.19 10.27 -21.37
CA LYS A 183 9.59 10.55 -21.01
C LYS A 183 10.06 9.86 -19.72
N VAL A 184 9.15 9.44 -18.85
CA VAL A 184 9.49 8.73 -17.60
C VAL A 184 9.86 7.26 -17.87
N LYS A 185 9.53 6.70 -19.04
CA LYS A 185 9.66 5.25 -19.35
C LYS A 185 11.02 4.69 -19.85
N PRO A 186 12.11 5.42 -20.17
CA PRO A 186 13.18 4.84 -20.99
C PRO A 186 14.21 3.94 -20.27
N THR A 187 13.95 3.42 -19.06
CA THR A 187 14.85 2.49 -18.34
C THR A 187 14.03 1.30 -17.81
N PRO A 188 14.62 0.16 -17.41
CA PRO A 188 13.83 -0.99 -16.95
C PRO A 188 13.16 -0.67 -15.61
N LEU A 189 12.00 -0.03 -15.71
CA LEU A 189 11.18 0.53 -14.65
C LEU A 189 9.91 -0.32 -14.49
N SER A 190 9.52 -0.59 -13.25
CA SER A 190 8.11 -0.79 -12.93
C SER A 190 7.52 0.59 -12.65
N VAL A 191 6.47 0.98 -13.38
CA VAL A 191 5.78 2.26 -13.18
C VAL A 191 4.36 1.98 -12.73
N CYS A 192 4.04 2.39 -11.51
CA CYS A 192 2.68 2.36 -10.98
C CYS A 192 2.03 3.74 -11.17
N HIS A 193 0.76 3.74 -11.58
CA HIS A 193 -0.05 4.95 -11.69
C HIS A 193 -1.28 4.78 -10.80
N SER A 194 -1.58 5.81 -10.02
CA SER A 194 -2.80 5.94 -9.22
C SER A 194 -3.84 6.82 -9.92
#